data_AF-A0A537NKW3-F1
#
_entry.id   AF-A0A537NKW3-F1
#
_cell.length_a   1.000
_cell.length_b   1.000
_cell.length_c   1.000
_cell.angle_alpha   90.00
_cell.angle_beta   90.00
_cell.angle_gamma   90.00
#
_symmetry.space_group_name_H-M   'P 1'
#
loop_
_entity.id
_entity.type
_entity.pdbx_description
1 polymer ?
#
loop_
_entity_poly.entity_id
_entity_poly.type
_entity_poly.pdbx_seq_one_letter_code
_entity_poly.pdbx_strand_id
1 'polypeptide(L)'
;MSLPGEGLEKLEDMIVRAAETTAAHIGSAKAAISAVIFGQERVVERALVTVLSGGHALLVGVPGLAKTKLVDTMGTVLGLDARRIQFTPDLMPSDILGSEVLEESPGAKRTFRFIPGPIFAQLLMADEINRASPRTQSALLQAMQEQHVTVAGARHDLPKPFHVLATQNPLEQEGTYPLPEAQLDRFLMQVDVDYPDREAERKILFDTTGAEESRAKPAMTAEDLMAAQRLVRRLPVGESVVEAILALVRSARPGAEGDETAKLIAWGPSPRASQALMLAVRARALLEGRFAPSIDDVVDLAEPILKHRMALTFAARADGETIEAVVGRLRARIG
;
A
#
# COMPACT_ATOMS: atom_id res chain seq x y z
N MET A 1 -46.12 7.54 22.36
CA MET A 1 -45.95 6.37 21.49
C MET A 1 -45.06 6.82 20.34
N SER A 2 -43.73 6.73 20.53
CA SER A 2 -42.75 7.17 19.53
C SER A 2 -42.79 6.20 18.35
N LEU A 3 -43.04 6.73 17.15
CA LEU A 3 -43.11 5.94 15.92
C LEU A 3 -41.73 5.31 15.64
N PRO A 4 -41.66 4.01 15.29
CA PRO A 4 -40.39 3.32 15.01
C PRO A 4 -39.59 3.89 13.82
N GLY A 5 -40.15 4.82 13.02
CA GLY A 5 -39.50 5.45 11.87
C GLY A 5 -38.55 6.61 12.18
N GLU A 6 -38.82 7.42 13.22
CA GLU A 6 -37.97 8.60 13.55
C GLU A 6 -36.55 8.21 13.99
N GLY A 7 -36.36 6.99 14.52
CA GLY A 7 -35.05 6.47 14.92
C GLY A 7 -34.20 5.98 13.73
N LEU A 8 -34.85 5.52 12.66
CA LEU A 8 -34.20 5.02 11.44
C LEU A 8 -33.72 6.18 10.57
N GLU A 9 -34.55 7.20 10.34
CA GLU A 9 -34.17 8.40 9.58
C GLU A 9 -32.99 9.14 10.24
N LYS A 10 -33.01 9.28 11.57
CA LYS A 10 -31.88 9.87 12.32
C LYS A 10 -30.60 9.06 12.20
N LEU A 11 -30.68 7.74 12.10
CA LEU A 11 -29.52 6.86 11.95
C LEU A 11 -28.92 6.96 10.55
N GLU A 12 -29.77 7.01 9.51
CA GLU A 12 -29.34 7.18 8.12
C GLU A 12 -28.65 8.54 7.92
N ASP A 13 -29.24 9.63 8.43
CA ASP A 13 -28.63 10.97 8.40
C ASP A 13 -27.28 11.01 9.11
N MET A 14 -27.15 10.33 10.25
CA MET A 14 -25.87 10.24 10.96
C MET A 14 -24.80 9.50 10.16
N ILE A 15 -25.17 8.43 9.45
CA ILE A 15 -24.25 7.65 8.62
C ILE A 15 -23.77 8.49 7.44
N VAL A 16 -24.68 9.21 6.77
CA VAL A 16 -24.33 10.08 5.63
C VAL A 16 -23.38 11.19 6.08
N ARG A 17 -23.69 11.90 7.17
CA ARG A 17 -22.82 12.96 7.69
C ARG A 17 -21.43 12.44 8.10
N ALA A 18 -21.37 11.26 8.70
CA ALA A 18 -20.10 10.63 9.05
C ALA A 18 -19.28 10.28 7.80
N ALA A 19 -19.93 9.81 6.73
CA ALA A 19 -19.28 9.52 5.46
C ALA A 19 -18.76 10.79 4.76
N GLU A 20 -19.54 11.87 4.76
CA GLU A 20 -19.13 13.18 4.23
C GLU A 20 -17.93 13.77 4.99
N THR A 21 -17.98 13.72 6.32
CA THR A 21 -16.87 14.19 7.17
C THR A 21 -15.60 13.39 6.89
N THR A 22 -15.73 12.07 6.78
CA THR A 22 -14.61 11.18 6.43
C THR A 22 -14.03 11.52 5.07
N ALA A 23 -14.88 11.75 4.06
CA ALA A 23 -14.43 12.15 2.72
C ALA A 23 -13.70 13.50 2.72
N ALA A 24 -14.19 14.48 3.49
CA ALA A 24 -13.54 15.78 3.63
C ALA A 24 -12.15 15.69 4.29
N HIS A 25 -11.99 14.85 5.31
CA HIS A 25 -10.70 14.56 5.94
C HIS A 25 -9.72 13.92 4.94
N ILE A 26 -10.19 12.94 4.15
CA ILE A 26 -9.37 12.29 3.11
C ILE A 26 -8.94 13.30 2.03
N GLY A 27 -9.86 14.14 1.56
CA GLY A 27 -9.54 15.19 0.59
C GLY A 27 -8.51 16.19 1.12
N SER A 28 -8.63 16.58 2.40
CA SER A 28 -7.67 17.45 3.08
C SER A 28 -6.29 16.80 3.22
N ALA A 29 -6.24 15.50 3.54
CA ALA A 29 -5.00 14.75 3.60
C ALA A 29 -4.31 14.65 2.23
N LYS A 30 -5.07 14.35 1.16
CA LYS A 30 -4.55 14.35 -0.21
C LYS A 30 -3.94 15.70 -0.57
N ALA A 31 -4.66 16.80 -0.32
CA ALA A 31 -4.18 18.15 -0.60
C ALA A 31 -2.91 18.50 0.20
N ALA A 32 -2.86 18.14 1.48
CA ALA A 32 -1.70 18.38 2.34
C ALA A 32 -0.45 17.61 1.88
N ILE A 33 -0.61 16.37 1.41
CA ILE A 33 0.51 15.58 0.85
C ILE A 33 0.96 16.15 -0.49
N SER A 34 0.03 16.47 -1.40
CA SER A 34 0.34 17.04 -2.71
C SER A 34 0.96 18.45 -2.64
N ALA A 35 0.79 19.17 -1.53
CA ALA A 35 1.46 20.45 -1.32
C ALA A 35 2.97 20.30 -1.05
N VAL A 36 3.41 19.12 -0.61
CA VAL A 36 4.81 18.82 -0.26
C VAL A 36 5.49 17.93 -1.31
N ILE A 37 4.72 17.09 -2.00
CA ILE A 37 5.20 16.14 -3.01
C ILE A 37 4.82 16.64 -4.41
N PHE A 38 5.82 17.04 -5.20
CA PHE A 38 5.63 17.62 -6.54
C PHE A 38 5.82 16.60 -7.66
N GLY A 39 4.91 16.61 -8.65
CA GLY A 39 5.02 15.80 -9.87
C GLY A 39 4.87 14.30 -9.67
N GLN A 40 4.27 13.88 -8.55
CA GLN A 40 4.04 12.47 -8.23
C GLN A 40 2.59 12.22 -7.79
N GLU A 41 1.62 12.89 -8.43
CA GLU A 41 0.20 12.84 -8.09
C GLU A 41 -0.33 11.39 -8.08
N ARG A 42 0.07 10.59 -9.08
CA ARG A 42 -0.30 9.17 -9.16
C ARG A 42 0.32 8.33 -8.05
N VAL A 43 1.55 8.63 -7.62
CA VAL A 43 2.22 7.90 -6.54
C VAL A 43 1.54 8.21 -5.21
N VAL A 44 1.26 9.49 -4.95
CA VAL A 44 0.51 9.95 -3.77
C VAL A 44 -0.87 9.30 -3.73
N GLU A 45 -1.60 9.32 -4.84
CA GLU A 45 -2.92 8.69 -4.95
C GLU A 45 -2.85 7.19 -4.64
N ARG A 46 -1.96 6.44 -5.28
CA ARG A 46 -1.81 4.99 -5.07
C ARG A 46 -1.38 4.63 -3.65
N ALA A 47 -0.50 5.43 -3.04
CA ALA A 47 -0.09 5.24 -1.65
C ALA A 47 -1.26 5.48 -0.68
N LEU A 48 -2.04 6.54 -0.90
CA LEU A 48 -3.26 6.81 -0.12
C LEU A 48 -4.31 5.72 -0.30
N VAL A 49 -4.60 5.32 -1.54
CA VAL A 49 -5.50 4.19 -1.85
C VAL A 49 -5.06 2.95 -1.08
N THR A 50 -3.75 2.66 -1.05
CA THR A 50 -3.23 1.49 -0.35
C THR A 50 -3.48 1.53 1.15
N VAL A 51 -3.18 2.65 1.79
CA VAL A 51 -3.41 2.85 3.22
C VAL A 51 -4.91 2.83 3.55
N LEU A 52 -5.75 3.49 2.75
CA LEU A 52 -7.21 3.48 2.89
C LEU A 52 -7.85 2.09 2.68
N SER A 53 -7.25 1.25 1.84
CA SER A 53 -7.67 -0.15 1.65
C SER A 53 -7.24 -1.08 2.79
N GLY A 54 -6.43 -0.61 3.74
CA GLY A 54 -5.88 -1.48 4.80
C GLY A 54 -4.67 -2.31 4.34
N GLY A 55 -4.01 -1.92 3.25
CA GLY A 55 -2.96 -2.71 2.59
C GLY A 55 -1.54 -2.15 2.76
N HIS A 56 -0.61 -2.79 2.06
CA HIS A 56 0.81 -2.43 1.98
C HIS A 56 1.20 -2.18 0.52
N ALA A 57 2.12 -1.26 0.24
CA ALA A 57 2.56 -0.95 -1.12
C ALA A 57 4.05 -1.25 -1.32
N LEU A 58 4.40 -1.60 -2.55
CA LEU A 58 5.77 -1.71 -3.02
C LEU A 58 6.10 -0.53 -3.95
N LEU A 59 6.96 0.38 -3.50
CA LEU A 59 7.42 1.56 -4.25
C LEU A 59 8.68 1.21 -5.04
N VAL A 60 8.57 1.07 -6.35
CA VAL A 60 9.70 0.73 -7.23
C VAL A 60 10.18 1.98 -7.94
N GLY A 61 11.46 2.30 -7.82
CA GLY A 61 12.02 3.46 -8.50
C GLY A 61 13.47 3.67 -8.09
N VAL A 62 14.19 4.48 -8.87
CA VAL A 62 15.60 4.77 -8.58
C VAL A 62 15.76 5.62 -7.30
N PRO A 63 16.98 5.71 -6.73
CA PRO A 63 17.25 6.57 -5.60
C PRO A 63 16.97 8.05 -5.92
N GLY A 64 16.62 8.83 -4.89
CA GLY A 64 16.42 10.28 -5.02
C GLY A 64 15.02 10.73 -5.46
N LEU A 65 14.09 9.82 -5.76
CA LEU A 65 12.72 10.17 -6.21
C LEU A 65 11.74 10.48 -5.06
N ALA A 66 12.19 11.16 -4.01
CA ALA A 66 11.35 11.60 -2.88
C ALA A 66 10.51 10.51 -2.17
N LYS A 67 10.82 9.21 -2.35
CA LYS A 67 10.11 8.09 -1.71
C LYS A 67 10.09 8.22 -0.18
N THR A 68 11.23 8.56 0.42
CA THR A 68 11.34 8.83 1.87
C THR A 68 10.46 10.02 2.28
N LYS A 69 10.57 11.14 1.56
CA LYS A 69 9.75 12.35 1.82
C LYS A 69 8.26 12.05 1.74
N LEU A 70 7.82 11.21 0.79
CA LEU A 70 6.44 10.76 0.69
C LEU A 70 5.98 10.02 1.95
N VAL A 71 6.73 9.02 2.41
CA VAL A 71 6.32 8.23 3.59
C VAL A 71 6.29 9.09 4.86
N ASP A 72 7.29 9.94 5.06
CA ASP A 72 7.35 10.85 6.21
C ASP A 72 6.20 11.88 6.20
N THR A 73 5.89 12.41 5.02
CA THR A 73 4.76 13.32 4.80
C THR A 73 3.45 12.62 5.11
N MET A 74 3.25 11.39 4.60
CA MET A 74 2.05 10.61 4.88
C MET A 74 1.91 10.29 6.38
N GLY A 75 2.99 9.92 7.06
CA GLY A 75 2.99 9.69 8.51
C GLY A 75 2.49 10.91 9.29
N THR A 76 3.03 12.09 8.94
CA THR A 76 2.64 13.36 9.56
C THR A 76 1.20 13.75 9.25
N VAL A 77 0.80 13.70 7.97
CA VAL A 77 -0.53 14.14 7.52
C VAL A 77 -1.64 13.23 8.05
N LEU A 78 -1.39 11.91 8.09
CA LEU A 78 -2.36 10.91 8.54
C LEU A 78 -2.34 10.70 10.07
N GLY A 79 -1.43 11.36 10.80
CA GLY A 79 -1.32 11.25 12.25
C GLY A 79 -0.88 9.85 12.71
N LEU A 80 0.06 9.23 11.98
CA LEU A 80 0.57 7.88 12.25
C LEU A 80 1.99 7.94 12.84
N ASP A 81 2.28 7.06 13.81
CA ASP A 81 3.67 6.81 14.20
C ASP A 81 4.41 6.17 13.01
N ALA A 82 5.29 6.96 12.39
CA ALA A 82 6.07 6.56 11.23
C ALA A 82 7.49 6.17 11.64
N ARG A 83 7.93 5.00 11.19
CA ARG A 83 9.29 4.50 11.38
C ARG A 83 9.91 4.12 10.05
N ARG A 84 11.24 4.16 9.99
CA ARG A 84 12.02 3.75 8.82
C ARG A 84 13.02 2.67 9.21
N ILE A 85 13.12 1.66 8.36
CA ILE A 85 14.16 0.62 8.41
C ILE A 85 14.85 0.61 7.06
N GLN A 86 16.18 0.68 7.07
CA GLN A 86 16.99 0.41 5.90
C GLN A 86 17.31 -1.09 5.88
N PHE A 87 16.95 -1.78 4.80
CA PHE A 87 17.31 -3.18 4.63
C PHE A 87 18.75 -3.26 4.13
N THR A 88 19.56 -4.01 4.85
CA THR A 88 20.97 -4.28 4.53
C THR A 88 21.22 -5.79 4.57
N PRO A 89 22.30 -6.29 3.92
CA PRO A 89 22.58 -7.72 3.88
C PRO A 89 22.80 -8.36 5.26
N ASP A 90 23.23 -7.58 6.24
CA ASP A 90 23.50 -7.99 7.62
C ASP A 90 22.30 -7.86 8.56
N LEU A 91 21.19 -7.25 8.11
CA LEU A 91 20.00 -7.03 8.92
C LEU A 91 19.37 -8.37 9.36
N MET A 92 19.22 -8.57 10.66
CA MET A 92 18.64 -9.77 11.24
C MET A 92 17.14 -9.61 11.50
N PRO A 93 16.36 -10.71 11.54
CA PRO A 93 14.95 -10.64 11.94
C PRO A 93 14.72 -9.95 13.29
N SER A 94 15.61 -10.13 14.28
CA SER A 94 15.50 -9.48 15.60
C SER A 94 15.61 -7.96 15.53
N ASP A 95 16.33 -7.42 14.54
CA ASP A 95 16.49 -5.97 14.38
C ASP A 95 15.21 -5.32 13.85
N ILE A 96 14.32 -6.13 13.26
CA ILE A 96 13.01 -5.73 12.75
C ILE A 96 11.93 -6.01 13.79
N LEU A 97 11.87 -7.25 14.28
CA LEU A 97 10.81 -7.74 15.16
C LEU A 97 11.00 -7.29 16.62
N GLY A 98 12.22 -6.96 17.02
CA GLY A 98 12.60 -6.78 18.43
C GLY A 98 13.28 -7.99 19.02
N SER A 99 13.82 -7.82 20.22
CA SER A 99 14.61 -8.83 20.91
C SER A 99 14.30 -8.84 22.42
N GLU A 100 14.59 -9.96 23.07
CA GLU A 100 14.59 -10.03 24.52
C GLU A 100 15.99 -9.77 25.05
N VAL A 101 16.09 -8.88 26.03
CA VAL A 101 17.32 -8.62 26.77
C VAL A 101 17.16 -9.08 28.21
N LEU A 102 18.25 -9.61 28.77
CA LEU A 102 18.31 -9.94 30.19
C LEU A 102 18.57 -8.67 30.98
N GLU A 103 17.62 -8.28 31.83
CA GLU A 103 17.77 -7.14 32.72
C GLU A 103 18.25 -7.65 34.10
N GLU A 104 19.45 -7.24 34.49
CA GLU A 104 20.02 -7.52 35.82
C GLU A 104 19.97 -6.25 36.67
N SER A 105 18.95 -6.12 37.51
CA SER A 105 18.94 -5.07 38.55
C SER A 105 19.70 -5.54 39.80
N PRO A 106 20.54 -4.71 40.43
CA PRO A 106 21.27 -5.09 41.65
C PRO A 106 20.32 -5.58 42.75
N GLY A 107 20.42 -6.86 43.12
CA GLY A 107 19.57 -7.47 44.15
C GLY A 107 18.22 -8.02 43.68
N ALA A 108 17.88 -7.93 42.39
CA ALA A 108 16.66 -8.51 41.83
C ALA A 108 16.92 -9.82 41.07
N LYS A 109 15.86 -10.61 40.87
CA LYS A 109 15.91 -11.77 39.96
C LYS A 109 16.14 -11.28 38.52
N ARG A 110 16.94 -12.04 37.78
CA ARG A 110 17.07 -11.94 36.32
C ARG A 110 15.69 -11.97 35.66
N THR A 111 15.33 -10.91 34.94
CA THR A 111 14.08 -10.81 34.18
C THR A 111 14.39 -10.59 32.70
N PHE A 112 13.71 -11.31 31.81
CA PHE A 112 13.75 -11.03 30.38
C PHE A 112 12.79 -9.89 30.06
N ARG A 113 13.29 -8.87 29.37
CA ARG A 113 12.50 -7.71 28.91
C ARG A 113 12.50 -7.67 27.39
N PHE A 114 11.32 -7.61 26.81
CA PHE A 114 11.15 -7.39 25.37
C PHE A 114 11.44 -5.93 25.02
N ILE A 115 12.29 -5.74 24.03
CA ILE A 115 12.54 -4.45 23.37
C ILE A 115 11.84 -4.50 22.00
N PRO A 116 10.74 -3.76 21.81
CA PRO A 116 10.05 -3.70 20.53
C PRO A 116 10.96 -3.21 19.41
N GLY A 117 10.92 -3.93 18.29
CA GLY A 117 11.61 -3.51 17.08
C GLY A 117 10.90 -2.36 16.37
N PRO A 118 11.51 -1.82 15.30
CA PRO A 118 10.96 -0.72 14.52
C PRO A 118 9.62 -1.01 13.83
N ILE A 119 9.19 -2.27 13.69
CA ILE A 119 7.86 -2.60 13.16
C ILE A 119 6.70 -2.21 14.08
N PHE A 120 6.97 -1.92 15.36
CA PHE A 120 5.95 -1.44 16.30
C PHE A 120 5.66 0.04 16.06
N ALA A 121 5.14 0.31 14.86
CA ALA A 121 4.75 1.60 14.32
C ALA A 121 3.39 1.46 13.63
N GLN A 122 2.79 2.56 13.20
CA GLN A 122 1.56 2.51 12.39
C GLN A 122 1.86 2.63 10.88
N LEU A 123 2.95 3.29 10.52
CA LEU A 123 3.44 3.38 9.14
C LEU A 123 4.94 3.06 9.09
N LEU A 124 5.30 2.00 8.41
CA LEU A 124 6.69 1.57 8.28
C LEU A 124 7.21 1.77 6.86
N MET A 125 8.28 2.55 6.72
CA MET A 125 9.09 2.56 5.50
C MET A 125 10.11 1.42 5.58
N ALA A 126 10.02 0.45 4.66
CA ALA A 126 11.00 -0.63 4.52
C ALA A 126 11.86 -0.39 3.28
N ASP A 127 12.96 0.35 3.45
CA ASP A 127 13.79 0.80 2.34
C ASP A 127 14.66 -0.33 1.80
N GLU A 128 14.66 -0.52 0.48
CA GLU A 128 15.46 -1.53 -0.24
C GLU A 128 15.24 -2.96 0.27
N ILE A 129 13.97 -3.37 0.40
CA ILE A 129 13.59 -4.67 0.98
C ILE A 129 14.29 -5.87 0.33
N ASN A 130 14.69 -5.75 -0.94
CA ASN A 130 15.44 -6.76 -1.68
C ASN A 130 16.90 -6.90 -1.23
N ARG A 131 17.47 -6.03 -0.39
CA ARG A 131 18.87 -6.16 0.08
C ARG A 131 19.04 -7.07 1.30
N ALA A 132 17.98 -7.34 2.06
CA ALA A 132 18.08 -8.25 3.19
C ALA A 132 17.88 -9.71 2.79
N SER A 133 18.37 -10.62 3.63
CA SER A 133 18.21 -12.05 3.43
C SER A 133 16.73 -12.48 3.32
N PRO A 134 16.42 -13.58 2.62
CA PRO A 134 15.04 -14.11 2.54
C PRO A 134 14.39 -14.36 3.90
N ARG A 135 15.19 -14.70 4.93
CA ARG A 135 14.71 -14.90 6.31
C ARG A 135 14.23 -13.58 6.92
N THR A 136 14.98 -12.50 6.74
CA THR A 136 14.66 -11.16 7.23
C THR A 136 13.46 -10.57 6.50
N GLN A 137 13.38 -10.75 5.17
CA GLN A 137 12.19 -10.40 4.38
C GLN A 137 10.95 -11.13 4.89
N SER A 138 11.05 -12.44 5.12
CA SER A 138 9.94 -13.26 5.61
C SER A 138 9.41 -12.81 6.96
N ALA A 139 10.29 -12.35 7.86
CA ALA A 139 9.92 -11.84 9.17
C ALA A 139 8.98 -10.61 9.08
N LEU A 140 9.33 -9.63 8.24
CA LEU A 140 8.48 -8.47 7.99
C LEU A 140 7.15 -8.87 7.32
N LEU A 141 7.21 -9.73 6.31
CA LEU A 141 6.03 -10.15 5.55
C LEU A 141 5.05 -10.99 6.37
N GLN A 142 5.55 -11.76 7.34
CA GLN A 142 4.72 -12.44 8.33
C GLN A 142 4.01 -11.42 9.22
N ALA A 143 4.75 -10.43 9.75
CA ALA A 143 4.17 -9.37 10.57
C ALA A 143 3.07 -8.58 9.83
N MET A 144 3.27 -8.30 8.53
CA MET A 144 2.25 -7.70 7.65
C MET A 144 0.97 -8.53 7.60
N GLN A 145 1.08 -9.86 7.47
CA GLN A 145 -0.07 -10.74 7.30
C GLN A 145 -0.77 -11.05 8.63
N GLU A 146 0.00 -11.24 9.70
CA GLU A 146 -0.49 -11.71 11.00
C GLU A 146 -0.86 -10.57 11.95
N GLN A 147 -0.37 -9.35 11.69
CA GLN A 147 -0.59 -8.14 12.50
C GLN A 147 -0.15 -8.30 13.97
N HIS A 148 0.71 -9.29 14.22
CA HIS A 148 1.38 -9.56 15.48
C HIS A 148 2.66 -10.33 15.18
N VAL A 149 3.54 -10.41 16.17
CA VAL A 149 4.78 -11.18 16.10
C VAL A 149 4.93 -12.05 17.33
N THR A 150 5.65 -13.16 17.20
CA THR A 150 6.01 -14.01 18.33
C THR A 150 7.51 -13.95 18.54
N VAL A 151 7.93 -13.42 19.69
CA VAL A 151 9.35 -13.33 20.08
C VAL A 151 9.50 -14.12 21.38
N ALA A 152 10.47 -15.03 21.41
CA ALA A 152 10.72 -15.93 22.56
C ALA A 152 9.48 -16.70 23.08
N GLY A 153 8.51 -16.99 22.20
CA GLY A 153 7.27 -17.66 22.56
C GLY A 153 6.16 -16.76 23.12
N ALA A 154 6.41 -15.46 23.26
CA ALA A 154 5.42 -14.46 23.65
C ALA A 154 4.87 -13.74 22.41
N ARG A 155 3.54 -13.57 22.37
CA ARG A 155 2.85 -12.82 21.32
C ARG A 155 2.84 -11.32 21.64
N HIS A 156 3.19 -10.52 20.64
CA HIS A 156 3.15 -9.06 20.69
C HIS A 156 2.34 -8.53 19.51
N ASP A 157 1.21 -7.87 19.77
CA ASP A 157 0.37 -7.27 18.73
C ASP A 157 0.97 -5.96 18.21
N LEU A 158 0.86 -5.72 16.90
CA LEU A 158 1.32 -4.47 16.29
C LEU A 158 0.33 -3.33 16.55
N PRO A 159 0.80 -2.07 16.62
CA PRO A 159 -0.06 -0.90 16.66
C PRO A 159 -1.04 -0.88 15.47
N LYS A 160 -2.25 -0.38 15.69
CA LYS A 160 -3.29 -0.29 14.65
C LYS A 160 -3.55 1.17 14.25
N PRO A 161 -3.74 1.47 12.96
CA PRO A 161 -3.52 0.56 11.83
C PRO A 161 -2.02 0.31 11.59
N PHE A 162 -1.64 -0.80 10.94
CA PHE A 162 -0.25 -1.12 10.59
C PHE A 162 -0.09 -1.21 9.07
N HIS A 163 0.73 -0.32 8.51
CA HIS A 163 1.02 -0.22 7.08
C HIS A 163 2.51 -0.29 6.80
N VAL A 164 2.85 -0.80 5.62
CA VAL A 164 4.23 -0.92 5.15
C VAL A 164 4.28 -0.35 3.75
N LEU A 165 5.14 0.62 3.55
CA LEU A 165 5.53 1.14 2.24
C LEU A 165 6.98 0.68 2.02
N ALA A 166 7.13 -0.45 1.35
CA ALA A 166 8.43 -1.01 1.04
C ALA A 166 8.99 -0.37 -0.23
N THR A 167 10.29 -0.14 -0.31
CA THR A 167 10.92 0.36 -1.54
C THR A 167 11.82 -0.70 -2.17
N GLN A 168 11.97 -0.62 -3.49
CA GLN A 168 12.96 -1.37 -4.24
C GLN A 168 13.63 -0.47 -5.28
N ASN A 169 14.94 -0.65 -5.42
CA ASN A 169 15.72 -0.04 -6.50
C ASN A 169 15.90 -1.07 -7.63
N PRO A 170 15.31 -0.87 -8.81
CA PRO A 170 15.39 -1.84 -9.90
C PRO A 170 16.79 -1.95 -10.53
N LEU A 171 17.66 -0.95 -10.33
CA LEU A 171 19.01 -0.92 -10.91
C LEU A 171 20.06 -1.70 -10.10
N GLU A 172 19.74 -2.06 -8.85
CA GLU A 172 20.69 -2.69 -7.95
C GLU A 172 20.68 -4.21 -8.12
N GLN A 173 21.68 -4.73 -8.83
CA GLN A 173 21.81 -6.15 -9.16
C GLN A 173 22.76 -6.91 -8.22
N GLU A 174 23.66 -6.22 -7.52
CA GLU A 174 24.61 -6.84 -6.61
C GLU A 174 24.06 -6.94 -5.18
N GLY A 175 24.15 -8.13 -4.59
CA GLY A 175 23.75 -8.35 -3.19
C GLY A 175 22.25 -8.22 -2.94
N THR A 176 21.43 -8.40 -3.97
CA THR A 176 19.96 -8.37 -3.86
C THR A 176 19.34 -9.77 -3.95
N TYR A 177 18.30 -9.96 -3.15
CA TYR A 177 17.45 -11.15 -3.07
C TYR A 177 16.05 -10.77 -3.55
N PRO A 178 15.62 -11.23 -4.74
CA PRO A 178 14.29 -10.92 -5.25
C PRO A 178 13.23 -11.51 -4.31
N LEU A 179 12.16 -10.76 -4.10
CA LEU A 179 10.99 -11.26 -3.37
C LEU A 179 10.32 -12.36 -4.21
N PRO A 180 10.13 -13.58 -3.66
CA PRO A 180 9.31 -14.59 -4.29
C PRO A 180 7.90 -14.08 -4.60
N GLU A 181 7.25 -14.67 -5.61
CA GLU A 181 5.92 -14.27 -6.09
C GLU A 181 4.86 -14.37 -4.97
N ALA A 182 4.96 -15.41 -4.14
CA ALA A 182 4.08 -15.58 -2.98
C ALA A 182 4.26 -14.48 -1.91
N GLN A 183 5.42 -13.81 -1.89
CA GLN A 183 5.70 -12.67 -1.03
C GLN A 183 5.18 -11.37 -1.63
N LEU A 184 5.39 -11.16 -2.93
CA LEU A 184 4.85 -10.01 -3.66
C LEU A 184 3.32 -9.93 -3.55
N ASP A 185 2.61 -11.06 -3.61
CA ASP A 185 1.14 -11.10 -3.53
C ASP A 185 0.57 -10.52 -2.22
N ARG A 186 1.39 -10.37 -1.17
CA ARG A 186 1.01 -9.73 0.11
C ARG A 186 0.92 -8.20 0.01
N PHE A 187 1.54 -7.58 -1.00
CA PHE A 187 1.39 -6.15 -1.27
C PHE A 187 0.11 -5.91 -2.06
N LEU A 188 -0.68 -4.93 -1.65
CA LEU A 188 -1.91 -4.55 -2.35
C LEU A 188 -1.60 -4.16 -3.80
N MET A 189 -0.56 -3.34 -4.00
CA MET A 189 -0.11 -2.88 -5.31
C MET A 189 1.39 -2.57 -5.34
N GLN A 190 1.95 -2.65 -6.55
CA GLN A 190 3.24 -2.10 -6.90
C GLN A 190 3.04 -0.72 -7.55
N VAL A 191 3.77 0.28 -7.06
CA VAL A 191 3.72 1.66 -7.52
C VAL A 191 5.09 2.03 -8.05
N ASP A 192 5.17 2.20 -9.37
CA ASP A 192 6.39 2.71 -9.99
C ASP A 192 6.48 4.23 -9.80
N VAL A 193 7.67 4.69 -9.46
CA VAL A 193 8.00 6.09 -9.23
C VAL A 193 9.00 6.49 -10.30
N ASP A 194 8.53 7.34 -11.22
CA ASP A 194 9.33 7.87 -12.32
C ASP A 194 9.99 9.20 -11.96
N TYR A 195 10.89 9.66 -12.82
CA TYR A 195 11.46 11.00 -12.70
C TYR A 195 10.37 12.07 -12.81
N PRO A 196 10.41 13.14 -11.99
CA PRO A 196 9.48 14.24 -12.11
C PRO A 196 9.66 14.95 -13.46
N ASP A 197 8.59 15.57 -13.96
CA ASP A 197 8.70 16.46 -15.11
C ASP A 197 9.53 17.72 -14.77
N ARG A 198 9.88 18.48 -15.80
CA ARG A 198 10.69 19.70 -15.66
C ARG A 198 10.09 20.73 -14.71
N GLU A 199 8.77 20.87 -14.67
CA GLU A 199 8.11 21.86 -13.81
C GLU A 199 8.11 21.42 -12.35
N ALA A 200 7.85 20.14 -12.11
CA ALA A 200 7.95 19.51 -10.81
C ALA A 200 9.38 19.53 -10.28
N GLU A 201 10.37 19.19 -11.12
CA GLU A 201 11.79 19.25 -10.76
C GLU A 201 12.21 20.68 -10.42
N ARG A 202 11.73 21.67 -11.17
CA ARG A 202 11.93 23.09 -10.84
C ARG A 202 11.37 23.44 -9.45
N LYS A 203 10.16 22.99 -9.12
CA LYS A 203 9.57 23.21 -7.78
C LYS A 203 10.40 22.53 -6.69
N ILE A 204 10.86 21.30 -6.92
CA ILE A 204 11.73 20.56 -6.00
C ILE A 204 13.02 21.34 -5.74
N LEU A 205 13.66 21.88 -6.79
CA LEU A 205 14.87 22.69 -6.63
C LEU A 205 14.63 23.89 -5.71
N PHE A 206 13.55 24.65 -5.92
CA PHE A 206 13.26 25.81 -5.08
C PHE A 206 12.86 25.44 -3.64
N ASP A 207 12.08 24.38 -3.45
CA ASP A 207 11.63 23.94 -2.12
C ASP A 207 12.79 23.36 -1.27
N THR A 208 13.69 22.60 -1.90
CA THR A 208 14.80 21.92 -1.20
C THR A 208 16.05 22.78 -1.01
N THR A 209 16.23 23.82 -1.83
CA THR A 209 17.37 24.76 -1.73
C THR A 209 17.00 26.14 -1.19
N GLY A 210 15.70 26.38 -0.96
CA GLY A 210 15.18 27.60 -0.37
C GLY A 210 15.46 27.72 1.13
N ALA A 211 15.23 28.92 1.68
CA ALA A 211 15.40 29.19 3.11
C ALA A 211 14.26 28.61 3.99
N GLU A 212 13.09 28.36 3.40
CA GLU A 212 11.94 27.75 4.06
C GLU A 212 11.56 26.45 3.34
N GLU A 213 11.54 25.34 4.08
CA GLU A 213 11.11 24.04 3.57
C GLU A 213 9.61 23.84 3.87
N SER A 214 8.84 23.41 2.87
CA SER A 214 7.42 23.11 3.05
C SER A 214 7.23 21.96 4.05
N ARG A 215 6.64 22.26 5.22
CA ARG A 215 6.37 21.25 6.25
C ARG A 215 4.97 20.68 6.13
N ALA A 216 4.90 19.36 6.14
CA ALA A 216 3.65 18.62 6.25
C ALA A 216 2.90 19.01 7.53
N LYS A 217 1.58 19.20 7.43
CA LYS A 217 0.70 19.49 8.56
C LYS A 217 -0.27 18.32 8.76
N PRO A 218 -0.54 17.90 10.01
CA PRO A 218 -1.56 16.90 10.28
C PRO A 218 -2.92 17.32 9.71
N ALA A 219 -3.57 16.43 8.99
CA ALA A 219 -4.91 16.62 8.43
C ALA A 219 -5.91 15.57 8.96
N MET A 220 -5.41 14.45 9.48
CA MET A 220 -6.19 13.36 10.05
C MET A 220 -5.49 12.80 11.30
N THR A 221 -6.24 12.08 12.13
CA THR A 221 -5.67 11.19 13.15
C THR A 221 -5.69 9.72 12.69
N ALA A 222 -4.99 8.85 13.43
CA ALA A 222 -5.08 7.41 13.23
C ALA A 222 -6.53 6.88 13.33
N GLU A 223 -7.34 7.42 14.24
CA GLU A 223 -8.74 7.06 14.41
C GLU A 223 -9.59 7.46 13.19
N ASP A 224 -9.34 8.64 12.61
CA ASP A 224 -9.98 9.09 11.37
C ASP A 224 -9.63 8.14 10.22
N LEU A 225 -8.36 7.74 10.10
CA LEU A 225 -7.94 6.78 9.07
C LEU A 225 -8.63 5.43 9.27
N MET A 226 -8.72 4.93 10.50
CA MET A 226 -9.44 3.68 10.78
C MET A 226 -10.94 3.81 10.47
N ALA A 227 -11.54 5.00 10.67
CA ALA A 227 -12.92 5.28 10.26
C ALA A 227 -13.08 5.24 8.73
N ALA A 228 -12.15 5.86 8.00
CA ALA A 228 -12.07 5.79 6.55
C ALA A 228 -11.95 4.35 6.04
N GLN A 229 -11.06 3.54 6.61
CA GLN A 229 -10.90 2.12 6.26
C GLN A 229 -12.19 1.32 6.49
N ARG A 230 -12.93 1.61 7.57
CA ARG A 230 -14.25 0.99 7.81
C ARG A 230 -15.27 1.41 6.77
N LEU A 231 -15.26 2.68 6.36
CA LEU A 231 -16.14 3.20 5.31
C LEU A 231 -15.85 2.56 3.95
N VAL A 232 -14.58 2.45 3.57
CA VAL A 232 -14.13 1.75 2.33
C VAL A 232 -14.71 0.34 2.26
N ARG A 233 -14.71 -0.41 3.37
CA ARG A 233 -15.28 -1.77 3.40
C ARG A 233 -16.81 -1.82 3.27
N ARG A 234 -17.50 -0.72 3.55
CA ARG A 234 -18.97 -0.62 3.49
C ARG A 234 -19.50 0.05 2.23
N LEU A 235 -18.62 0.68 1.44
CA LEU A 235 -18.99 1.36 0.20
C LEU A 235 -19.71 0.38 -0.75
N PRO A 236 -20.91 0.72 -1.26
CA PRO A 236 -21.61 -0.13 -2.21
C PRO A 236 -20.83 -0.21 -3.53
N VAL A 237 -20.98 -1.33 -4.23
CA VAL A 237 -20.34 -1.57 -5.53
C VAL A 237 -21.39 -2.12 -6.48
N GLY A 238 -21.53 -1.49 -7.63
CA GLY A 238 -22.45 -1.94 -8.67
C GLY A 238 -22.01 -3.27 -9.26
N GLU A 239 -22.98 -4.07 -9.70
CA GLU A 239 -22.74 -5.38 -10.33
C GLU A 239 -21.80 -5.28 -11.53
N SER A 240 -21.92 -4.22 -12.35
CA SER A 240 -21.02 -3.96 -13.49
C SER A 240 -19.55 -3.83 -13.09
N VAL A 241 -19.24 -3.24 -11.93
CA VAL A 241 -17.87 -3.12 -11.43
C VAL A 241 -17.36 -4.47 -10.93
N VAL A 242 -18.22 -5.27 -10.29
CA VAL A 242 -17.87 -6.63 -9.86
C VAL A 242 -17.52 -7.49 -11.08
N GLU A 243 -18.37 -7.47 -12.10
CA GLU A 243 -18.15 -8.21 -13.34
C GLU A 243 -16.90 -7.72 -14.08
N ALA A 244 -16.63 -6.41 -14.11
CA ALA A 244 -15.40 -5.87 -14.70
C ALA A 244 -14.15 -6.38 -13.97
N ILE A 245 -14.16 -6.42 -12.62
CA ILE A 245 -13.06 -6.99 -11.82
C ILE A 245 -12.87 -8.47 -12.15
N LEU A 246 -13.96 -9.24 -12.22
CA LEU A 246 -13.91 -10.67 -12.53
C LEU A 246 -13.38 -10.92 -13.95
N ALA A 247 -13.90 -10.21 -14.94
CA ALA A 247 -13.47 -10.31 -16.33
C ALA A 247 -11.98 -10.00 -16.48
N LEU A 248 -11.50 -8.92 -15.85
CA LEU A 248 -10.10 -8.53 -15.86
C LEU A 248 -9.19 -9.60 -15.21
N VAL A 249 -9.50 -10.03 -13.99
CA VAL A 249 -8.64 -10.98 -13.26
C VAL A 249 -8.65 -12.36 -13.91
N ARG A 250 -9.80 -12.81 -14.41
CA ARG A 250 -9.92 -14.14 -15.05
C ARG A 250 -9.24 -14.17 -16.42
N SER A 251 -9.34 -13.10 -17.21
CA SER A 251 -8.64 -13.00 -18.50
C SER A 251 -7.11 -12.93 -18.35
N ALA A 252 -6.61 -12.52 -17.18
CA ALA A 252 -5.20 -12.55 -16.84
C ALA A 252 -4.67 -13.94 -16.41
N ARG A 253 -5.50 -15.00 -16.44
CA ARG A 253 -5.08 -16.36 -16.07
C ARG A 253 -4.81 -17.22 -17.31
N PRO A 254 -3.76 -18.06 -17.30
CA PRO A 254 -3.56 -19.03 -18.38
C PRO A 254 -4.71 -20.05 -18.39
N GLY A 255 -5.25 -20.37 -19.57
CA GLY A 255 -6.28 -21.41 -19.73
C GLY A 255 -7.44 -21.01 -20.64
N ALA A 256 -8.51 -21.81 -20.62
CA ALA A 256 -9.63 -21.77 -21.58
C ALA A 256 -10.49 -20.49 -21.52
N GLU A 257 -10.43 -19.72 -20.44
CA GLU A 257 -11.13 -18.43 -20.32
C GLU A 257 -10.27 -17.25 -20.78
N GLY A 258 -8.98 -17.50 -21.01
CA GLY A 258 -8.05 -16.54 -21.55
C GLY A 258 -8.01 -16.62 -23.08
N ASP A 259 -7.85 -15.48 -23.73
CA ASP A 259 -7.77 -15.37 -25.18
C ASP A 259 -6.31 -15.51 -25.67
N GLU A 260 -5.98 -15.02 -26.87
CA GLU A 260 -4.59 -14.95 -27.36
C GLU A 260 -3.63 -14.25 -26.38
N THR A 261 -4.09 -13.24 -25.64
CA THR A 261 -3.24 -12.54 -24.65
C THR A 261 -2.88 -13.45 -23.47
N ALA A 262 -3.75 -14.39 -23.10
CA ALA A 262 -3.46 -15.33 -22.01
C ALA A 262 -2.37 -16.35 -22.37
N LYS A 263 -2.11 -16.60 -23.66
CA LYS A 263 -0.98 -17.44 -24.10
C LYS A 263 0.39 -16.82 -23.75
N LEU A 264 0.43 -15.49 -23.57
CA LEU A 264 1.63 -14.78 -23.15
C LEU A 264 1.90 -14.91 -21.65
N ILE A 265 0.93 -15.41 -20.87
CA ILE A 265 0.97 -15.44 -19.42
C ILE A 265 1.37 -16.84 -18.95
N ALA A 266 2.48 -16.95 -18.22
CA ALA A 266 2.94 -18.20 -17.61
C ALA A 266 2.12 -18.58 -16.37
N TRP A 267 1.83 -17.59 -15.53
CA TRP A 267 0.95 -17.73 -14.38
C TRP A 267 0.26 -16.39 -14.10
N GLY A 268 -0.97 -16.46 -13.61
CA GLY A 268 -1.85 -15.31 -13.47
C GLY A 268 -2.31 -15.04 -12.03
N PRO A 269 -3.05 -13.95 -11.84
CA PRO A 269 -3.45 -13.47 -10.52
C PRO A 269 -4.40 -14.42 -9.78
N SER A 270 -4.15 -14.58 -8.48
CA SER A 270 -4.99 -15.33 -7.55
C SER A 270 -6.30 -14.57 -7.22
N PRO A 271 -7.27 -15.17 -6.50
CA PRO A 271 -8.44 -14.45 -5.99
C PRO A 271 -8.09 -13.23 -5.11
N ARG A 272 -6.87 -13.14 -4.56
CA ARG A 272 -6.42 -11.95 -3.84
C ARG A 272 -6.36 -10.71 -4.73
N ALA A 273 -6.09 -10.86 -6.03
CA ALA A 273 -6.14 -9.74 -6.95
C ALA A 273 -7.56 -9.15 -7.08
N SER A 274 -8.58 -10.00 -7.14
CA SER A 274 -9.99 -9.56 -7.17
C SER A 274 -10.36 -8.83 -5.87
N GLN A 275 -9.91 -9.35 -4.71
CA GLN A 275 -10.11 -8.69 -3.41
C GLN A 275 -9.36 -7.36 -3.31
N ALA A 276 -8.13 -7.31 -3.81
CA ALA A 276 -7.31 -6.10 -3.86
C ALA A 276 -7.96 -5.03 -4.74
N LEU A 277 -8.41 -5.39 -5.95
CA LEU A 277 -9.17 -4.50 -6.82
C LEU A 277 -10.43 -4.00 -6.13
N MET A 278 -11.23 -4.88 -5.54
CA MET A 278 -12.46 -4.51 -4.85
C MET A 278 -12.22 -3.46 -3.74
N LEU A 279 -11.19 -3.65 -2.91
CA LEU A 279 -10.86 -2.68 -1.86
C LEU A 279 -10.26 -1.39 -2.42
N ALA A 280 -9.43 -1.49 -3.45
CA ALA A 280 -8.72 -0.35 -4.04
C ALA A 280 -9.68 0.56 -4.83
N VAL A 281 -10.62 0.02 -5.60
CA VAL A 281 -11.61 0.84 -6.33
C VAL A 281 -12.53 1.59 -5.38
N ARG A 282 -12.92 0.97 -4.25
CA ARG A 282 -13.71 1.65 -3.21
C ARG A 282 -12.91 2.74 -2.52
N ALA A 283 -11.64 2.48 -2.20
CA ALA A 283 -10.75 3.47 -1.60
C ALA A 283 -10.50 4.65 -2.55
N ARG A 284 -10.31 4.38 -3.85
CA ARG A 284 -10.12 5.41 -4.87
C ARG A 284 -11.37 6.27 -5.07
N ALA A 285 -12.54 5.64 -5.16
CA ALA A 285 -13.80 6.37 -5.23
C ALA A 285 -13.96 7.33 -4.06
N LEU A 286 -13.71 6.84 -2.83
CA LEU A 286 -13.79 7.67 -1.63
C LEU A 286 -12.73 8.80 -1.61
N LEU A 287 -11.51 8.52 -2.08
CA LEU A 287 -10.43 9.51 -2.23
C LEU A 287 -10.78 10.63 -3.21
N GLU A 288 -11.64 10.34 -4.20
CA GLU A 288 -12.19 11.32 -5.15
C GLU A 288 -13.52 11.94 -4.70
N GLY A 289 -13.99 11.63 -3.48
CA GLY A 289 -15.26 12.13 -2.96
C GLY A 289 -16.51 11.43 -3.53
N ARG A 290 -16.34 10.29 -4.21
CA ARG A 290 -17.42 9.47 -4.74
C ARG A 290 -17.80 8.35 -3.75
N PHE A 291 -19.11 8.10 -3.61
CA PHE A 291 -19.65 7.06 -2.71
C PHE A 291 -19.95 5.72 -3.41
N ALA A 292 -19.53 5.57 -4.66
CA ALA A 292 -19.56 4.32 -5.41
C ALA A 292 -18.41 4.30 -6.43
N PRO A 293 -17.76 3.14 -6.65
CA PRO A 293 -16.73 3.01 -7.66
C PRO A 293 -17.35 2.87 -9.05
N SER A 294 -16.52 3.12 -10.05
CA SER A 294 -16.82 3.02 -11.48
C SER A 294 -15.92 1.98 -12.16
N ILE A 295 -16.18 1.69 -13.43
CA ILE A 295 -15.31 0.82 -14.24
C ILE A 295 -13.96 1.49 -14.49
N ASP A 296 -13.92 2.82 -14.60
CA ASP A 296 -12.67 3.59 -14.77
C ASP A 296 -11.70 3.33 -13.60
N ASP A 297 -12.22 3.14 -12.38
CA ASP A 297 -11.42 2.74 -11.22
C ASP A 297 -10.75 1.38 -11.39
N VAL A 298 -11.45 0.43 -12.00
CA VAL A 298 -10.90 -0.91 -12.30
C VAL A 298 -9.79 -0.80 -13.33
N VAL A 299 -10.02 -0.02 -14.39
CA VAL A 299 -9.05 0.19 -15.48
C VAL A 299 -7.78 0.85 -14.94
N ASP A 300 -7.90 1.95 -14.22
CA ASP A 300 -6.74 2.69 -13.70
C ASP A 300 -5.91 1.87 -12.71
N LEU A 301 -6.57 1.07 -11.87
CA LEU A 301 -5.89 0.26 -10.84
C LEU A 301 -5.45 -1.13 -11.31
N ALA A 302 -5.79 -1.55 -12.53
CA ALA A 302 -5.45 -2.89 -13.03
C ALA A 302 -3.94 -3.18 -13.01
N GLU A 303 -3.12 -2.37 -13.66
CA GLU A 303 -1.66 -2.56 -13.73
C GLU A 303 -0.96 -2.50 -12.37
N PRO A 304 -1.14 -1.47 -11.51
CA PRO A 304 -0.48 -1.46 -10.21
C PRO A 304 -0.87 -2.66 -9.33
N ILE A 305 -2.07 -3.24 -9.52
CA ILE A 305 -2.51 -4.43 -8.77
C ILE A 305 -2.08 -5.74 -9.42
N LEU A 306 -2.00 -5.82 -10.75
CA LEU A 306 -1.73 -7.07 -11.47
C LEU A 306 -0.26 -7.30 -11.76
N LYS A 307 0.56 -6.26 -11.92
CA LYS A 307 1.91 -6.41 -12.49
C LYS A 307 2.84 -7.33 -11.67
N HIS A 308 2.69 -7.32 -10.35
CA HIS A 308 3.44 -8.17 -9.42
C HIS A 308 2.73 -9.50 -9.10
N ARG A 309 1.59 -9.77 -9.74
CA ARG A 309 0.75 -10.97 -9.54
C ARG A 309 0.64 -11.85 -10.79
N MET A 310 1.51 -11.64 -11.75
CA MET A 310 1.57 -12.44 -12.96
C MET A 310 2.99 -12.46 -13.53
N ALA A 311 3.29 -13.47 -14.33
CA ALA A 311 4.50 -13.48 -15.13
C ALA A 311 4.21 -13.93 -16.56
N LEU A 312 5.03 -13.43 -17.47
CA LEU A 312 4.99 -13.81 -18.87
C LEU A 312 5.72 -15.14 -19.11
N THR A 313 5.33 -15.84 -20.17
CA THR A 313 6.07 -17.00 -20.69
C THR A 313 7.45 -16.57 -21.18
N PHE A 314 8.38 -17.52 -21.19
CA PHE A 314 9.73 -17.27 -21.71
C PHE A 314 9.70 -16.79 -23.16
N ALA A 315 8.85 -17.39 -24.00
CA ALA A 315 8.66 -16.98 -25.39
C ALA A 315 8.18 -15.53 -25.51
N ALA A 316 7.13 -15.14 -24.76
CA ALA A 316 6.64 -13.78 -24.75
C ALA A 316 7.74 -12.76 -24.35
N ARG A 317 8.53 -13.08 -23.31
CA ARG A 317 9.66 -12.22 -22.90
C ARG A 317 10.73 -12.12 -24.00
N ALA A 318 11.02 -13.22 -24.69
CA ALA A 318 11.99 -13.24 -25.79
C ALA A 318 11.51 -12.40 -26.99
N ASP A 319 10.21 -12.32 -27.20
CA ASP A 319 9.57 -11.49 -28.24
C ASP A 319 9.43 -10.00 -27.83
N GLY A 320 9.96 -9.63 -26.66
CA GLY A 320 9.95 -8.26 -26.15
C GLY A 320 8.63 -7.83 -25.49
N GLU A 321 7.72 -8.78 -25.21
CA GLU A 321 6.48 -8.47 -24.51
C GLU A 321 6.73 -8.06 -23.06
N THR A 322 6.01 -7.05 -22.59
CA THR A 322 6.07 -6.57 -21.21
C THR A 322 4.75 -6.80 -20.47
N ILE A 323 4.84 -6.88 -19.14
CA ILE A 323 3.65 -7.07 -18.29
C ILE A 323 2.70 -5.87 -18.45
N GLU A 324 3.26 -4.67 -18.56
CA GLU A 324 2.52 -3.41 -18.75
C GLU A 324 1.72 -3.45 -20.06
N ALA A 325 2.34 -3.92 -21.16
CA ALA A 325 1.68 -4.05 -22.45
C ALA A 325 0.57 -5.12 -22.44
N VAL A 326 0.81 -6.24 -21.75
CA VAL A 326 -0.21 -7.28 -21.55
C VAL A 326 -1.38 -6.76 -20.73
N VAL A 327 -1.14 -6.10 -19.60
CA VAL A 327 -2.21 -5.52 -18.79
C VAL A 327 -2.95 -4.42 -19.56
N GLY A 328 -2.25 -3.63 -20.39
CA GLY A 328 -2.86 -2.66 -21.31
C GLY A 328 -3.88 -3.31 -22.26
N ARG A 329 -3.54 -4.47 -22.85
CA ARG A 329 -4.46 -5.25 -23.71
C ARG A 329 -5.66 -5.81 -22.95
N LEU A 330 -5.47 -6.19 -21.68
CA LEU A 330 -6.56 -6.70 -20.83
C LEU A 330 -7.53 -5.59 -20.41
N ARG A 331 -7.00 -4.39 -20.10
CA ARG A 331 -7.78 -3.20 -19.73
C ARG A 331 -8.74 -2.76 -20.82
N ALA A 332 -8.28 -2.72 -22.08
CA ALA A 332 -9.06 -2.28 -23.23
C ALA A 332 -10.30 -3.13 -23.56
N ARG A 333 -10.56 -4.21 -22.80
CA ARG A 333 -11.73 -5.09 -22.97
C ARG A 333 -12.87 -4.77 -22.03
N ILE A 334 -12.57 -4.14 -20.91
CA ILE A 334 -13.56 -3.80 -19.88
C ILE A 334 -13.93 -2.32 -19.91
N GLY A 335 -13.19 -1.50 -20.65
CA GLY A 335 -13.45 -0.07 -20.91
C GLY A 335 -12.91 0.32 -22.26
#